data_AF-A0A925T2N4-F1
#
_entry.id   AF-A0A925T2N4-F1
#
_cell.length_a   1.000
_cell.length_b   1.000
_cell.length_c   1.000
_cell.angle_alpha   90.00
_cell.angle_beta   90.00
_cell.angle_gamma   90.00
#
_symmetry.space_group_name_H-M   'P 1'
#
loop_
_entity.id
_entity.type
_entity.pdbx_description
1 polymer ?
#
loop_
_entity_poly.entity_id
_entity_poly.type
_entity_poly.pdbx_seq_one_letter_code
_entity_poly.pdbx_strand_id
1 'polypeptide(L)'
;MLHVPLTMEAEAQQVLDQLWGEKLTPFALTVGKITEADGEYTIHFHDSRIYTCSVPTANGSSFSEMVRAAVLARVAKMSGPLHDAQKGLA
;
A
#
# COMPACT_ATOMS: atom_id res chain seq x y z
N MET A 1 0.16 27.30 -9.77
CA MET A 1 0.48 25.90 -9.43
C MET A 1 0.06 25.70 -7.98
N LEU A 2 -1.05 24.99 -7.74
CA LEU A 2 -1.53 24.73 -6.38
C LEU A 2 -0.56 23.75 -5.71
N HIS A 3 0.24 24.26 -4.78
CA HIS A 3 1.03 23.43 -3.87
C HIS A 3 0.03 22.86 -2.85
N VAL A 4 -0.64 21.77 -3.21
CA VAL A 4 -1.43 20.99 -2.24
C VAL A 4 -0.44 20.52 -1.19
N PRO A 5 -0.66 20.76 0.12
CA PRO A 5 0.19 20.17 1.15
C PRO A 5 0.24 18.67 0.89
N LEU A 6 1.45 18.11 0.77
CA LEU A 6 1.67 16.68 0.64
C LEU A 6 1.21 16.03 1.95
N THR A 7 -0.06 15.64 2.00
CA THR A 7 -0.52 14.73 3.03
C THR A 7 0.05 13.34 2.75
N MET A 8 0.15 12.48 3.76
CA MET A 8 0.65 11.11 3.57
C MET A 8 -0.17 10.36 2.52
N GLU A 9 -1.46 10.67 2.39
CA GLU A 9 -2.33 10.15 1.35
C GLU A 9 -1.90 10.58 -0.04
N ALA A 10 -1.52 11.85 -0.22
CA ALA A 10 -1.03 12.36 -1.49
C ALA A 10 0.31 11.70 -1.88
N GLU A 11 1.24 11.53 -0.92
CA GLU A 11 2.50 10.83 -1.17
C GLU A 11 2.25 9.35 -1.52
N ALA A 12 1.40 8.66 -0.77
CA ALA A 12 1.02 7.28 -1.08
C ALA A 12 0.35 7.17 -2.46
N GLN A 13 -0.54 8.10 -2.82
CA GLN A 13 -1.20 8.12 -4.12
C GLN A 13 -0.18 8.29 -5.26
N GLN A 14 0.78 9.20 -5.11
CA GLN A 14 1.86 9.36 -6.10
C GLN A 14 2.66 8.07 -6.30
N VAL A 15 2.95 7.33 -5.23
CA VAL A 15 3.62 6.03 -5.32
C VAL A 15 2.75 5.02 -6.08
N LEU A 16 1.44 4.96 -5.82
CA LEU A 16 0.53 4.08 -6.54
C LEU A 16 0.43 4.42 -8.03
N ASP A 17 0.34 5.71 -8.37
CA ASP A 17 0.30 6.17 -9.75
C ASP A 17 1.61 5.84 -10.48
N GLN A 18 2.75 5.97 -9.79
CA GLN A 18 4.04 5.56 -10.33
C GLN A 18 4.09 4.05 -10.57
N LEU A 19 3.67 3.23 -9.60
CA LEU A 19 3.63 1.78 -9.74
C LEU A 19 2.75 1.33 -10.91
N TRP A 20 1.62 2.00 -11.10
CA TRP A 20 0.73 1.78 -12.25
C TRP A 20 1.38 2.20 -13.56
N GLY A 21 2.02 3.37 -13.61
CA GLY A 21 2.77 3.86 -14.77
C GLY A 21 3.93 2.94 -15.17
N GLU A 22 4.62 2.37 -14.19
CA GLU A 22 5.66 1.36 -14.36
C GLU A 22 5.11 -0.05 -14.71
N LYS A 23 3.78 -0.21 -14.76
CA LYS A 23 3.07 -1.50 -14.97
C LYS A 23 3.44 -2.60 -13.96
N LEU A 24 3.83 -2.19 -12.76
CA LEU A 24 4.16 -3.11 -11.66
C LEU A 24 2.92 -3.60 -10.92
N THR A 25 1.80 -2.88 -11.05
CA THR A 25 0.48 -3.33 -10.61
C THR A 25 -0.41 -3.65 -11.81
N PRO A 26 -1.27 -4.67 -11.72
CA PRO A 26 -2.19 -5.04 -12.81
C PRO A 26 -3.41 -4.11 -12.90
N PHE A 27 -3.60 -3.21 -11.94
CA PHE A 27 -4.66 -2.21 -11.92
C PHE A 27 -4.22 -0.96 -11.15
N ALA A 28 -4.89 0.15 -11.44
CA ALA A 28 -4.74 1.39 -10.69
C ALA A 28 -5.38 1.25 -9.30
N LEU A 29 -4.72 1.81 -8.29
CA LEU A 29 -5.19 1.86 -6.90
C LEU A 29 -5.38 3.30 -6.48
N THR A 30 -6.39 3.54 -5.65
CA THR A 30 -6.72 4.87 -5.13
C THR A 30 -6.71 4.85 -3.61
N VAL A 31 -5.88 5.70 -3.00
CA VAL A 31 -5.86 5.90 -1.54
C VAL A 31 -7.15 6.58 -1.11
N GLY A 32 -7.80 6.02 -0.09
CA GLY A 32 -8.93 6.65 0.58
C GLY A 32 -8.53 7.33 1.88
N LYS A 33 -7.92 6.59 2.81
CA LYS A 33 -7.34 7.15 4.04
C LYS A 33 -6.12 6.38 4.49
N ILE A 34 -5.27 7.01 5.29
CA ILE A 34 -4.18 6.32 6.00
C ILE A 34 -4.43 6.42 7.49
N THR A 35 -4.25 5.32 8.20
CA THR A 35 -4.33 5.27 9.66
C THR A 35 -3.05 4.66 10.21
N GLU A 36 -2.46 5.30 11.21
CA GLU A 36 -1.31 4.77 11.94
C GLU A 36 -1.78 4.07 13.21
N ALA A 37 -1.30 2.85 13.45
CA ALA A 37 -1.54 2.11 14.68
C ALA A 37 -0.32 1.22 14.98
N ASP A 38 0.11 1.19 16.25
CA ASP A 38 1.17 0.30 16.75
C ASP A 38 2.49 0.32 15.95
N GLY A 39 2.86 1.45 15.35
CA GLY A 39 4.06 1.54 14.50
C GLY A 39 3.87 0.90 13.12
N GLU A 40 2.65 0.86 12.60
CA GLU A 40 2.34 0.48 11.24
C GLU A 40 1.38 1.49 10.61
N TYR A 41 1.59 1.79 9.33
CA TYR A 41 0.60 2.54 8.55
C TYR A 41 -0.32 1.56 7.84
N THR A 42 -1.63 1.74 8.00
CA THR A 42 -2.63 1.04 7.20
C THR A 42 -3.17 2.00 6.15
N ILE A 43 -2.93 1.67 4.88
CA ILE A 43 -3.53 2.35 3.74
C ILE A 43 -4.88 1.69 3.47
N HIS A 44 -5.94 2.48 3.51
CA HIS A 44 -7.28 2.09 3.11
C HIS A 44 -7.49 2.54 1.67
N PHE A 45 -7.87 1.64 0.78
CA PHE A 45 -8.13 1.99 -0.62
C PHE A 45 -9.62 2.11 -0.90
N HIS A 46 -9.95 2.85 -1.95
CA HIS A 46 -11.31 2.90 -2.51
C HIS A 46 -11.58 1.78 -3.54
N ASP A 47 -10.70 0.78 -3.64
CA ASP A 47 -10.87 -0.33 -4.59
C ASP A 47 -11.45 -1.59 -3.91
N SER A 48 -12.41 -2.25 -4.56
CA SER A 48 -13.09 -3.43 -4.01
C SER A 48 -12.23 -4.69 -4.01
N ARG A 49 -11.10 -4.72 -4.74
CA ARG A 49 -10.17 -5.86 -4.81
C ARG A 49 -9.20 -5.87 -3.63
N ILE A 50 -8.77 -4.69 -3.17
CA ILE A 50 -7.88 -4.52 -2.03
C ILE A 50 -8.47 -3.44 -1.13
N TYR A 51 -9.07 -3.84 -0.01
CA TYR A 51 -9.60 -2.86 0.95
C TYR A 51 -8.51 -2.15 1.73
N THR A 52 -7.47 -2.89 2.16
CA THR A 52 -6.37 -2.34 2.97
C THR A 52 -5.01 -2.95 2.65
N CYS A 53 -3.94 -2.19 2.93
CA CYS A 53 -2.55 -2.64 2.94
C CYS A 53 -1.86 -2.13 4.21
N SER A 54 -1.29 -3.04 5.00
CA SER A 54 -0.42 -2.71 6.13
C SER A 54 0.99 -2.43 5.61
N VAL A 55 1.57 -1.34 6.10
CA VAL A 55 2.91 -0.86 5.78
C VAL A 55 3.68 -0.81 7.10
N PRO A 56 4.58 -1.76 7.35
CA PRO A 56 5.36 -1.76 8.58
C PRO A 56 6.30 -0.55 8.58
N THR A 57 6.42 0.16 9.71
CA THR A 57 7.42 1.23 9.81
C THR A 57 8.80 0.62 10.00
N ALA A 58 9.56 0.54 8.92
CA ALA A 58 10.95 0.14 8.94
C ALA A 58 11.85 1.35 9.24
N ASN A 59 12.69 1.24 10.28
CA ASN A 59 13.64 2.28 10.62
C ASN A 59 14.65 2.50 9.48
N GLY A 60 14.70 3.72 8.95
CA GLY A 60 15.66 4.14 7.93
C GLY A 60 15.17 4.07 6.48
N SER A 61 13.94 3.60 6.24
CA SER A 61 13.30 3.66 4.91
C SER A 61 12.38 4.89 4.79
N SER A 62 12.32 5.48 3.60
CA SER A 62 11.35 6.55 3.34
C SER A 62 9.93 5.99 3.28
N PHE A 63 8.92 6.81 3.61
CA PHE A 63 7.51 6.39 3.58
C PHE A 63 7.13 5.86 2.19
N SER A 64 7.47 6.58 1.13
CA SER A 64 7.27 6.14 -0.25
C SER A 64 7.87 4.75 -0.57
N GLU A 65 9.08 4.43 -0.12
CA GLU A 65 9.69 3.10 -0.31
C GLU A 65 8.94 2.01 0.45
N MET A 66 8.54 2.30 1.70
CA MET A 66 7.76 1.36 2.50
C MET A 66 6.41 1.06 1.86
N VAL A 67 5.70 2.10 1.39
CA VAL A 67 4.42 1.96 0.66
C VAL A 67 4.62 1.14 -0.61
N ARG A 68 5.64 1.46 -1.40
CA ARG A 68 5.97 0.75 -2.65
C ARG A 68 6.15 -0.74 -2.38
N ALA A 69 6.99 -1.11 -1.41
CA ALA A 69 7.27 -2.50 -1.07
C ALA A 69 6.01 -3.24 -0.57
N ALA A 70 5.24 -2.61 0.32
CA ALA A 70 4.04 -3.20 0.90
C ALA A 70 2.95 -3.46 -0.15
N VAL A 71 2.69 -2.49 -1.04
CA VAL A 71 1.69 -2.62 -2.11
C VAL A 71 2.07 -3.70 -3.10
N LEU A 72 3.34 -3.74 -3.54
CA LEU A 72 3.82 -4.79 -4.44
C LEU A 72 3.72 -6.17 -3.79
N ALA A 73 4.08 -6.30 -2.51
CA ALA A 73 3.91 -7.55 -1.77
C ALA A 73 2.42 -7.94 -1.67
N ARG A 74 1.52 -6.98 -1.45
CA ARG A 74 0.08 -7.23 -1.37
C ARG A 74 -0.50 -7.68 -2.71
N VAL A 75 -0.13 -7.02 -3.80
CA VAL A 75 -0.53 -7.37 -5.16
C VAL A 75 0.03 -8.73 -5.57
N ALA A 76 1.29 -9.02 -5.25
CA ALA A 76 1.89 -10.34 -5.49
C ALA A 76 1.13 -11.46 -4.75
N LYS A 77 0.71 -11.22 -3.50
CA LYS A 77 -0.13 -12.16 -2.73
C LYS A 77 -1.51 -12.39 -3.36
N MET A 78 -2.07 -11.41 -4.07
CA MET A 78 -3.33 -11.59 -4.81
C MET A 78 -3.15 -12.38 -6.11
N SER A 79 -1.98 -12.29 -6.73
CA SER A 79 -1.65 -13.05 -7.93
C SER A 79 -1.22 -14.50 -7.64
N GLY A 80 -1.08 -14.88 -6.37
CA GLY A 80 -0.91 -16.27 -5.95
C GLY A 80 -2.24 -17.02 -5.83
N PRO A 81 -2.26 -18.36 -5.88
CA PRO A 81 -3.46 -19.12 -5.58
C PRO A 81 -3.95 -18.75 -4.18
N LEU A 82 -5.25 -18.49 -4.05
CA LEU A 82 -5.95 -18.39 -2.76
C LEU A 82 -5.81 -19.73 -2.01
N HIS A 83 -4.68 -19.95 -1.34
CA HIS A 83 -4.55 -21.03 -0.37
C HIS A 83 -3.71 -20.59 0.82
N ASP A 84 -4.23 -20.98 1.98
CA ASP A 84 -3.68 -20.81 3.33
C ASP A 84 -3.80 -19.41 3.95
N ALA A 85 -5.05 -19.02 4.20
CA ALA A 85 -5.32 -18.51 5.54
C ALA A 85 -5.03 -19.64 6.55
N GLN A 86 -4.20 -19.32 7.54
CA GLN A 86 -4.23 -19.90 8.89
C GLN A 86 -3.44 -21.20 9.16
N LYS A 87 -2.11 -21.11 9.28
CA LYS A 87 -1.28 -21.89 10.24
C LYS A 87 -0.06 -21.08 10.67
N GLY A 88 0.28 -20.89 11.94
CA GLY A 88 -0.32 -21.38 13.16
C GLY A 88 0.16 -20.57 14.37
N LEU A 89 -0.72 -20.44 15.37
CA LEU A 89 -0.31 -20.45 16.76
C LEU A 89 0.29 -21.83 17.03
N ALA A 90 1.52 -21.87 17.50
CA ALA A 90 2.08 -22.97 18.28
C ALA A 90 2.82 -22.34 19.45
#